data_AF-A0A3B8QKX8-F1
#
_entry.id   AF-A0A3B8QKX8-F1
#
_cell.length_a   1.000
_cell.length_b   1.000
_cell.length_c   1.000
_cell.angle_alpha   90.00
_cell.angle_beta   90.00
_cell.angle_gamma   90.00
#
_symmetry.space_group_name_H-M   'P 1'
#
loop_
_entity.id
_entity.type
_entity.pdbx_description
1 polymer ?
#
loop_
_entity_poly.entity_id
_entity_poly.type
_entity_poly.pdbx_seq_one_letter_code
_entity_poly.pdbx_strand_id
1 'polypeptide(L)' 'MTERLLNYNEIRSRLEDRRLSYVAEKCGLTYMVLSRIKKGEGKPSLETVEKLTQYFDENK' A
#
# COMPACT_ATOMS: atom_id res chain seq x y z
N MET A 1 -16.95 -2.13 13.67
CA MET A 1 -16.20 -1.17 12.84
C MET A 1 -15.95 -1.87 11.51
N THR A 2 -16.52 -1.38 10.42
CA THR A 2 -16.36 -2.01 9.11
C THR A 2 -15.03 -1.53 8.55
N GLU A 3 -13.94 -2.28 8.78
CA GLU A 3 -12.63 -1.97 8.21
C GLU A 3 -12.71 -2.07 6.69
N ARG A 4 -12.87 -0.92 6.03
CA ARG A 4 -12.90 -0.85 4.57
C ARG A 4 -11.48 -0.99 4.06
N LEU A 5 -11.13 -2.19 3.62
CA LEU A 5 -9.86 -2.43 2.92
C LEU A 5 -9.84 -1.65 1.61
N LEU A 6 -8.71 -0.98 1.34
CA LEU A 6 -8.50 -0.31 0.07
C LEU A 6 -8.38 -1.36 -1.04
N ASN A 7 -9.07 -1.10 -2.14
CA ASN A 7 -8.89 -1.93 -3.34
C ASN A 7 -7.53 -1.63 -3.99
N TYR A 8 -7.04 -2.61 -4.75
CA TYR A 8 -5.74 -2.54 -5.42
C TYR A 8 -5.53 -1.24 -6.23
N ASN A 9 -6.55 -0.79 -6.96
CA ASN A 9 -6.48 0.46 -7.73
C ASN A 9 -6.33 1.70 -6.83
N GLU A 10 -6.99 1.75 -5.68
CA GLU A 10 -6.87 2.89 -4.75
C GLU A 10 -5.50 2.94 -4.10
N ILE A 11 -4.98 1.78 -3.68
CA ILE A 11 -3.62 1.65 -3.16
C ILE A 11 -2.62 2.17 -4.20
N ARG A 12 -2.77 1.74 -5.45
CA ARG A 12 -1.88 2.12 -6.54
C ARG A 12 -1.91 3.63 -6.78
N SER A 13 -3.10 4.23 -6.82
CA SER A 13 -3.27 5.69 -6.94
C SER A 13 -2.61 6.44 -5.77
N ARG A 14 -2.83 6.00 -4.53
CA ARG A 14 -2.23 6.61 -3.34
C ARG A 14 -0.70 6.47 -3.29
N LEU A 15 -0.15 5.40 -3.87
CA LEU A 15 1.28 5.17 -4.03
C LEU A 15 1.91 6.02 -5.15
N GLU A 16 1.12 6.66 -6.02
CA GLU A 16 1.66 7.58 -7.04
C GLU A 16 2.08 8.92 -6.44
N ASP A 17 1.25 9.48 -5.56
CA ASP A 17 1.47 10.75 -4.87
C ASP A 17 2.46 10.66 -3.70
N ARG A 18 2.94 9.46 -3.35
CA ARG A 18 3.83 9.25 -2.20
C ARG A 18 5.17 8.62 -2.58
N ARG A 19 6.19 8.91 -1.77
CA ARG A 19 7.50 8.24 -1.87
C ARG A 19 7.36 6.79 -1.40
N LEU A 20 7.49 5.85 -2.34
CA LEU A 20 7.39 4.41 -2.04
C LEU A 20 8.38 3.98 -0.95
N SER A 21 9.59 4.54 -0.91
CA SER A 21 10.57 4.22 0.14
C SER A 21 10.07 4.57 1.55
N TYR A 22 9.36 5.68 1.70
CA TYR A 22 8.79 6.10 2.98
C TYR A 22 7.63 5.20 3.39
N VAL A 23 6.72 4.88 2.46
CA VAL A 23 5.60 3.98 2.73
C VAL A 23 6.10 2.56 3.05
N ALA A 24 7.15 2.10 2.36
CA ALA A 24 7.79 0.82 2.63
C ALA A 24 8.31 0.75 4.07
N GLU A 25 9.08 1.76 4.48
CA GLU A 25 9.61 1.84 5.84
C GLU A 25 8.50 1.89 6.89
N LYS A 26 7.45 2.69 6.68
CA LYS A 26 6.33 2.83 7.61
C LYS A 26 5.47 1.57 7.73
N CYS A 27 5.27 0.85 6.63
CA CYS A 27 4.48 -0.38 6.63
C CYS A 27 5.30 -1.63 6.97
N GLY A 28 6.62 -1.51 7.18
CA GLY A 28 7.52 -2.66 7.31
C GLY A 28 7.56 -3.53 6.04
N LEU A 29 7.36 -2.91 4.87
CA LEU A 29 7.42 -3.54 3.55
C LEU A 29 8.73 -3.17 2.85
N THR A 30 9.05 -3.85 1.77
CA THR A 30 10.20 -3.48 0.93
C THR A 30 9.79 -2.59 -0.24
N TYR A 31 10.69 -1.70 -0.66
CA TYR A 31 10.49 -0.87 -1.85
C TYR A 31 10.14 -1.72 -3.09
N MET A 32 10.75 -2.90 -3.24
CA MET A 32 10.44 -3.81 -4.34
C MET A 32 8.97 -4.24 -4.36
N VAL A 33 8.39 -4.57 -3.19
CA VAL A 33 6.98 -4.96 -3.09
C VAL A 33 6.07 -3.82 -3.52
N LEU A 34 6.32 -2.59 -3.03
CA LEU A 34 5.53 -1.43 -3.43
C LEU A 34 5.72 -1.04 -4.90
N SER A 35 6.93 -1.15 -5.43
CA SER A 35 7.20 -0.90 -6.84
C SER A 35 6.49 -1.89 -7.74
N ARG A 36 6.40 -3.16 -7.33
CA ARG A 36 5.66 -4.23 -8.00
C ARG A 36 4.16 -3.92 -8.03
N ILE A 37 3.60 -3.57 -6.87
CA ILE A 37 2.20 -3.12 -6.73
C ILE A 37 1.93 -1.91 -7.61
N LYS A 38 2.82 -0.91 -7.63
CA LYS A 38 2.67 0.29 -8.48
C LYS A 38 2.69 -0.05 -9.97
N LYS A 39 3.51 -1.01 -10.38
CA LYS A 39 3.67 -1.41 -11.79
C LYS A 39 2.56 -2.31 -12.33
N GLY A 40 1.72 -2.90 -11.48
CA GLY A 40 0.82 -3.98 -11.94
C GLY A 40 1.44 -5.36 -11.83
N GLU A 41 2.71 -5.45 -11.44
CA GLU A 41 3.49 -6.67 -11.49
C GLU A 41 3.57 -7.33 -10.10
N GLY A 42 2.56 -8.11 -9.77
CA GLY A 42 2.49 -8.86 -8.52
C GLY A 42 1.26 -8.51 -7.70
N LYS A 43 0.56 -9.54 -7.25
CA LYS A 43 -0.60 -9.40 -6.37
C LYS A 43 -0.11 -9.15 -4.94
N PRO A 44 -0.47 -8.01 -4.31
CA PRO A 44 -0.23 -7.85 -2.89
C PRO A 44 -1.02 -8.92 -2.12
N SER A 45 -0.39 -9.49 -1.10
CA SER A 45 -1.08 -10.36 -0.15
C SER A 45 -2.11 -9.56 0.66
N LEU A 46 -3.09 -10.25 1.25
CA LEU A 46 -4.08 -9.63 2.13
C LEU A 46 -3.41 -8.78 3.22
N GLU A 47 -2.36 -9.32 3.85
CA GLU A 47 -1.55 -8.63 4.86
C GLU A 47 -0.93 -7.32 4.34
N THR A 48 -0.50 -7.28 3.07
CA THR A 48 0.05 -6.05 2.46
C THR A 48 -1.03 -5.01 2.25
N VAL A 49 -2.23 -5.43 1.83
CA VAL A 49 -3.40 -4.58 1.67
C VAL A 49 -3.84 -4.03 3.02
N GLU A 50 -3.85 -4.84 4.07
CA GLU A 50 -4.17 -4.42 5.44
C GLU A 50 -3.17 -3.39 5.95
N LYS A 51 -1.86 -3.67 5.89
CA LYS A 51 -0.80 -2.73 6.29
C LYS A 51 -0.90 -1.39 5.56
N LEU A 52 -1.12 -1.43 4.24
CA LEU A 52 -1.28 -0.22 3.44
C LEU A 52 -2.57 0.53 3.78
N THR A 53 -3.68 -0.18 3.96
CA THR A 53 -4.95 0.41 4.37
C THR A 53 -4.81 1.12 5.71
N GLN A 54 -4.24 0.44 6.70
CA GLN A 54 -4.01 1.01 8.02
C GLN A 54 -3.13 2.26 7.93
N TYR A 55 -2.00 2.18 7.21
CA TYR A 55 -1.11 3.32 6.99
C TYR A 55 -1.84 4.50 6.34
N PHE A 56 -2.66 4.25 5.33
CA PHE A 56 -3.39 5.31 4.61
C PHE A 56 -4.58 5.87 5.39
N ASP A 57 -5.14 5.12 6.33
CA ASP A 57 -6.18 5.60 7.23
C ASP A 57 -5.59 6.43 8.38
N GLU A 58 -4.45 6.00 8.93
CA GLU A 58 -3.71 6.75 9.96
C GLU A 58 -3.04 8.03 9.45
N ASN A 59 -2.69 8.11 8.15
CA ASN A 59 -1.98 9.24 7.54
C ASN A 59 -2.87 10.04 6.54
N LYS A 60 -4.15 10.24 6.91
CA LYS A 60 -5.18 10.86 6.07
C LYS A 60 -4.98 12.36 5.84
#